data_AF-A0A1H6N9Z1-F1
#
_entry.id   AF-A0A1H6N9Z1-F1
#
_cell.length_a   1.000
_cell.length_b   1.000
_cell.length_c   1.000
_cell.angle_alpha   90.00
_cell.angle_beta   90.00
_cell.angle_gamma   90.00
#
_symmetry.space_group_name_H-M   'P 1'
#
loop_
_entity.id
_entity.type
_entity.pdbx_description
1 polymer ?
#
loop_
_entity_poly.entity_id
_entity_poly.type
_entity_poly.pdbx_seq_one_letter_code
_entity_poly.pdbx_strand_id
1 'polypeptide(L)'
;MTGWENGWLWIIAALLLALIELALPGYVFMGMAGAVAVMGLLLLAGIWTGGLPVALVLTALLSGVIWLALSRLRGVDRSATRIWRDDINDNPRGPDKGGPAP
;
A
#
# COMPACT_ATOMS: atom_id res chain seq x y z
N MET A 1 -30.94 4.00 16.48
CA MET A 1 -29.49 3.91 16.19
C MET A 1 -28.82 5.16 16.77
N THR A 2 -28.42 5.13 18.04
CA THR A 2 -27.92 6.30 18.77
C THR A 2 -26.50 6.03 19.26
N GLY A 3 -25.49 6.54 18.55
CA GLY A 3 -24.08 6.45 18.93
C GLY A 3 -23.26 5.60 17.94
N TRP A 4 -22.54 4.60 18.46
CA TRP A 4 -21.50 3.84 17.76
C TRP A 4 -22.02 2.84 16.70
N GLU A 5 -23.26 2.38 16.81
CA GLU A 5 -23.89 1.42 15.88
C GLU A 5 -24.21 2.05 14.52
N ASN A 6 -24.12 3.37 14.42
CA ASN A 6 -24.32 4.07 13.16
C ASN A 6 -23.14 3.77 12.23
N GLY A 7 -23.34 2.82 11.30
CA GLY A 7 -22.31 2.41 10.36
C GLY A 7 -21.78 3.54 9.47
N TRP A 8 -22.53 4.64 9.27
CA TRP A 8 -21.99 5.82 8.57
C TRP A 8 -20.82 6.48 9.31
N LEU A 9 -20.81 6.46 10.65
CA LEU A 9 -19.67 6.98 11.43
C LEU A 9 -18.40 6.19 11.14
N TRP A 10 -18.54 4.88 10.98
CA TRP A 10 -17.43 3.99 10.63
C TRP A 10 -16.94 4.26 9.21
N ILE A 11 -17.85 4.40 8.23
CA ILE A 11 -17.46 4.74 6.86
C ILE A 11 -16.72 6.09 6.80
N ILE A 12 -17.21 7.11 7.52
CA ILE A 12 -16.53 8.41 7.59
C ILE A 12 -15.12 8.25 8.20
N ALA A 13 -14.99 7.52 9.30
CA ALA A 13 -13.69 7.25 9.91
C ALA A 13 -12.74 6.51 8.96
N ALA A 14 -13.23 5.52 8.21
CA ALA A 14 -12.46 4.80 7.20
C ALA A 14 -11.96 5.72 6.09
N LEU A 15 -12.81 6.61 5.59
CA LEU A 15 -12.45 7.59 4.56
C LEU A 15 -11.40 8.60 5.06
N LEU A 16 -11.52 9.06 6.32
CA LEU A 16 -10.51 9.94 6.92
C LEU A 16 -9.16 9.24 7.08
N LEU A 17 -9.15 7.97 7.50
CA LEU A 17 -7.92 7.17 7.57
C LEU A 17 -7.29 7.00 6.18
N ALA A 18 -8.09 6.71 5.16
CA ALA A 18 -7.62 6.62 3.77
C ALA A 18 -7.09 7.95 3.23
N LEU A 19 -7.69 9.08 3.64
CA LEU A 19 -7.23 10.41 3.24
C LEU A 19 -5.88 10.76 3.90
N ILE A 20 -5.68 10.40 5.17
CA ILE A 20 -4.39 10.60 5.87
C ILE A 20 -3.28 9.81 5.19
N GLU A 21 -3.58 8.59 4.72
CA GLU A 21 -2.64 7.76 3.97
C GLU A 21 -2.16 8.43 2.67
N LEU A 22 -3.01 9.20 1.99
CA LEU A 22 -2.61 9.91 0.78
C LEU A 22 -1.51 10.96 1.06
N ALA A 23 -1.47 11.51 2.27
CA ALA A 23 -0.45 12.47 2.71
C ALA A 23 0.83 11.80 3.24
N LEU A 24 0.71 10.59 3.81
CA LEU A 24 1.80 9.83 4.40
C LEU A 24 1.95 8.49 3.67
N PRO A 25 2.87 8.34 2.69
CA PRO A 25 3.02 7.10 1.94
C PRO A 25 3.65 6.01 2.82
N GLY A 26 2.83 5.26 3.57
CA GLY A 26 3.28 4.22 4.52
C GLY A 26 2.49 2.91 4.46
N TYR A 27 1.30 2.93 3.86
CA TYR A 27 0.27 1.90 3.73
C TYR A 27 -0.22 1.32 5.07
N VAL A 28 0.09 1.97 6.19
CA VAL A 28 -0.32 1.53 7.53
C VAL A 28 -1.80 1.85 7.76
N PHE A 29 -2.24 3.04 7.33
CA PHE A 29 -3.63 3.47 7.49
C PHE A 29 -4.56 2.79 6.50
N MET A 30 -4.05 2.33 5.36
CA MET A 30 -4.87 1.61 4.36
C MET A 30 -5.45 0.30 4.91
N GLY A 31 -4.70 -0.43 5.74
CA GLY A 31 -5.18 -1.63 6.44
C GLY A 31 -6.29 -1.33 7.45
N MET A 32 -6.11 -0.26 8.24
CA MET A 32 -7.13 0.19 9.19
C MET A 32 -8.38 0.72 8.49
N ALA A 33 -8.22 1.54 7.45
CA ALA A 33 -9.32 2.09 6.66
C ALA A 33 -10.18 0.97 6.08
N GLY A 34 -9.56 -0.06 5.49
CA GLY A 34 -10.27 -1.24 4.98
C GLY A 34 -11.05 -1.98 6.06
N ALA A 35 -10.44 -2.23 7.22
CA ALA A 35 -11.11 -2.94 8.31
C ALA A 35 -12.30 -2.16 8.90
N VAL A 36 -12.12 -0.86 9.11
CA VAL A 36 -13.17 0.04 9.60
C VAL A 36 -14.31 0.15 8.59
N ALA A 37 -14.00 0.19 7.29
CA ALA A 37 -15.01 0.19 6.23
C ALA A 37 -15.84 -1.09 6.24
N VAL A 38 -15.18 -2.26 6.35
CA VAL A 38 -15.87 -3.55 6.43
C VAL A 38 -16.81 -3.59 7.64
N MET A 39 -16.34 -3.18 8.82
CA MET A 39 -17.20 -3.14 10.02
C MET A 39 -18.36 -2.15 9.86
N GLY A 40 -18.13 -0.99 9.25
CA GLY A 40 -19.18 -0.03 8.90
C GLY A 40 -20.26 -0.62 7.98
N LEU A 41 -19.86 -1.42 6.98
CA LEU A 41 -20.78 -2.13 6.11
C LEU A 41 -21.57 -3.21 6.85
N LEU A 42 -20.94 -3.96 7.76
CA LEU A 42 -21.63 -4.95 8.60
C LEU A 42 -22.72 -4.29 9.48
N LEU A 43 -22.43 -3.12 10.04
CA LEU A 43 -23.37 -2.34 10.83
C LEU A 43 -24.51 -1.77 9.97
N LEU A 44 -24.21 -1.22 8.78
CA LEU A 44 -25.23 -0.72 7.84
C LEU A 44 -26.14 -1.83 7.33
N ALA A 45 -25.61 -3.03 7.13
CA ALA A 45 -26.39 -4.21 6.74
C ALA A 45 -27.21 -4.80 7.89
N GLY A 46 -27.04 -4.35 9.14
CA GLY A 46 -27.77 -4.84 10.30
C GLY A 46 -27.46 -6.29 10.69
N ILE A 47 -26.37 -6.86 10.16
CA ILE A 47 -25.96 -8.25 10.43
C ILE A 47 -25.03 -8.37 11.63
N TRP A 48 -24.50 -7.25 12.11
CA TRP A 48 -23.65 -7.21 13.28
C TRP A 48 -24.48 -7.27 14.56
N THR A 49 -24.28 -8.33 15.36
CA THR A 49 -25.00 -8.56 16.62
C THR A 49 -24.13 -8.37 17.86
N GLY A 50 -22.82 -8.13 17.69
CA GLY A 50 -21.87 -7.97 18.80
C GLY A 50 -21.90 -6.57 19.40
N GLY A 51 -21.46 -6.43 20.65
CA GLY A 51 -21.22 -5.12 21.25
C GLY A 51 -19.98 -4.40 20.70
N LEU A 52 -19.86 -3.11 21.01
CA LEU A 52 -18.71 -2.27 20.64
C LEU A 52 -17.33 -2.92 20.92
N PRO A 53 -17.07 -3.56 22.07
CA PRO A 53 -15.77 -4.17 22.33
C PRO A 53 -15.39 -5.25 21.30
N VAL A 54 -16.35 -6.11 20.94
CA VAL A 54 -16.13 -7.18 19.95
C VAL A 54 -15.91 -6.59 18.56
N ALA A 55 -16.65 -5.52 18.22
CA ALA A 55 -16.48 -4.83 16.94
C ALA A 55 -15.06 -4.25 16.79
N LEU A 56 -14.54 -3.63 17.85
CA LEU A 56 -13.18 -3.08 17.85
C LEU A 56 -12.12 -4.18 17.77
N VAL A 57 -12.28 -5.29 18.50
CA VAL A 57 -11.37 -6.44 18.42
C VAL A 57 -11.33 -7.02 17.02
N LEU A 58 -12.49 -7.28 16.40
CA LEU A 58 -12.53 -7.80 15.03
C LEU A 58 -11.96 -6.81 14.03
N THR A 59 -12.21 -5.51 14.19
CA THR A 59 -11.65 -4.47 13.34
C THR A 59 -10.12 -4.44 13.44
N ALA A 60 -9.56 -4.57 14.65
CA ALA A 60 -8.12 -4.64 14.86
C ALA A 60 -7.50 -5.88 14.20
N LEU A 61 -8.14 -7.04 14.35
CA LEU A 61 -7.69 -8.29 13.69
C LEU A 61 -7.75 -8.18 12.17
N LEU A 62 -8.87 -7.69 11.62
CA LEU A 62 -9.05 -7.45 10.19
C LEU A 62 -8.01 -6.47 9.64
N SER A 63 -7.69 -5.41 10.39
CA SER A 63 -6.67 -4.44 10.00
C SER A 63 -5.30 -5.10 9.84
N GLY A 64 -4.92 -5.97 10.78
CA GLY A 64 -3.68 -6.74 10.69
C GLY A 64 -3.66 -7.66 9.46
N VAL A 65 -4.77 -8.35 9.17
CA VAL A 65 -4.90 -9.25 8.02
C VAL A 65 -4.82 -8.48 6.69
N ILE A 66 -5.57 -7.38 6.56
CA ILE A 66 -5.57 -6.54 5.35
C ILE A 66 -4.18 -5.94 5.13
N TRP A 67 -3.54 -5.43 6.19
CA TRP A 67 -2.18 -4.90 6.13
C TRP A 67 -1.18 -5.96 5.67
N LEU A 68 -1.26 -7.19 6.19
CA LEU A 68 -0.41 -8.31 5.75
C LEU A 68 -0.64 -8.65 4.27
N ALA A 69 -1.91 -8.70 3.83
CA ALA A 69 -2.26 -8.98 2.44
C ALA A 69 -1.68 -7.91 1.49
N LEU A 70 -1.88 -6.63 1.81
CA LEU A 70 -1.32 -5.50 1.05
C LEU A 70 0.22 -5.49 1.06
N SER A 71 0.84 -5.84 2.19
CA SER A 71 2.29 -5.92 2.31
C SER A 71 2.89 -7.05 1.46
N ARG A 72 2.15 -8.13 1.23
CA ARG A 72 2.58 -9.22 0.35
C ARG A 72 2.53 -8.83 -1.13
N LEU A 73 1.54 -8.04 -1.54
CA LEU A 73 1.40 -7.58 -2.93
C LEU A 73 2.53 -6.62 -3.34
N ARG A 74 3.05 -5.82 -2.41
CA ARG A 74 4.15 -4.85 -2.67
C ARG A 74 5.53 -5.47 -2.84
N GLY A 75 5.78 -6.65 -2.29
CA GLY A 75 7.09 -7.33 -2.39
C GLY A 75 7.45 -7.85 -3.80
N VAL A 76 6.60 -7.59 -4.80
CA VAL A 76 6.73 -8.08 -6.19
C VAL A 76 7.49 -7.11 -7.10
N ASP A 77 7.94 -5.95 -6.62
CA ASP A 77 8.81 -5.04 -7.39
C ASP A 77 10.29 -5.47 -7.32
N ARG A 78 10.60 -6.66 -7.85
CA ARG A 78 11.99 -7.15 -8.09
C ARG A 78 12.48 -6.92 -9.52
N SER A 79 11.87 -6.02 -10.30
CA SER A 79 12.14 -5.92 -11.75
C SER A 79 12.88 -4.67 -12.22
N ALA A 80 13.51 -3.89 -11.34
CA ALA A 80 14.27 -2.70 -11.75
C ALA A 80 15.69 -2.67 -11.20
N THR A 81 16.46 -3.72 -11.45
CA THR A 81 17.91 -3.54 -11.60
C THR A 81 18.35 -4.16 -12.92
N ARG A 82 17.92 -3.53 -14.02
CA ARG A 82 18.67 -3.68 -15.26
C ARG A 82 20.01 -2.97 -15.04
N ILE A 83 20.98 -3.70 -14.50
CA ILE A 83 22.38 -3.28 -14.49
C ILE A 83 22.80 -3.28 -15.96
N TRP A 84 22.69 -2.13 -16.61
CA TRP A 84 23.36 -1.88 -17.88
C TRP A 84 24.86 -2.01 -17.63
N ARG A 85 25.46 -3.07 -18.19
CA ARG A 85 26.93 -3.25 -18.23
C ARG A 85 27.52 -2.97 -19.61
N ASP A 86 26.70 -2.50 -20.55
CA ASP A 86 27.21 -2.15 -21.87
C ASP A 86 27.87 -0.77 -21.78
N ASP A 87 29.20 -0.79 -21.78
CA ASP A 87 30.04 0.39 -21.88
C ASP A 87 29.85 1.02 -23.26
N ILE A 88 29.55 2.32 -23.28
CA ILE A 88 29.39 3.12 -24.51
C ILE A 88 30.72 3.34 -25.24
N ASN A 89 31.85 2.93 -24.65
CA ASN A 89 33.18 3.30 -25.10
C ASN A 89 33.96 2.20 -25.83
N ASP A 90 33.35 1.04 -26.12
CA ASP A 90 33.95 0.01 -26.99
C ASP A 90 33.85 0.38 -28.48
N ASN A 91 34.24 1.60 -28.82
CA ASN A 91 34.50 2.01 -30.21
C ASN A 91 36.01 2.12 -30.47
N PRO A 92 36.71 1.01 -30.76
CA PRO A 92 38.10 1.07 -31.18
C PRO A 92 38.14 1.38 -32.68
N ARG A 93 37.95 2.63 -33.09
CA ARG A 93 38.30 3.12 -34.44
C ARG A 93 38.16 4.64 -34.57
N GLY A 94 39.24 5.34 -34.23
CA GLY A 94 39.68 6.57 -34.90
C GLY A 94 41.11 6.33 -35.39
N PRO A 95 41.45 6.60 -36.66
CA PRO A 95 42.73 6.18 -37.23
C PRO A 95 43.83 7.18 -36.87
N ASP A 96 44.60 6.92 -35.83
CA ASP A 96 45.88 7.59 -35.56
C ASP A 96 47.05 6.61 -35.63
N LYS A 97 47.05 5.74 -36.64
CA LYS A 97 48.29 5.12 -37.13
C LYS A 97 49.02 6.13 -38.03
N GLY A 98 49.50 7.20 -37.40
CA GLY A 98 50.37 8.21 -37.99
C GLY A 98 51.82 8.04 -37.51
N GLY A 99 52.41 6.88 -37.75
CA GLY A 99 53.86 6.73 -37.81
C GLY A 99 54.22 6.02 -39.13
N PRO A 100 55.39 6.23 -39.74
CA PRO A 100 56.51 7.11 -39.39
C PRO A 100 56.80 8.21 -40.45
N ALA A 101 57.60 9.21 -40.12
CA ALA A 101 58.25 10.12 -41.08
C ALA A 101 59.75 10.25 -40.70
N PRO A 102 60.65 10.38 -41.69
CA PRO A 102 62.08 10.01 -41.62
C PRO A 102 62.96 10.82 -40.67
#